data_AF-A0A536G8H0-F1
#
_entry.id   AF-A0A536G8H0-F1
#
_cell.length_a   1.000
_cell.length_b   1.000
_cell.length_c   1.000
_cell.angle_alpha   90.00
_cell.angle_beta   90.00
_cell.angle_gamma   90.00
#
_symmetry.space_group_name_H-M   'P 1'
#
loop_
_entity.id
_entity.type
_entity.pdbx_description
1 polymer ?
#
loop_
_entity_poly.entity_id
_entity_poly.type
_entity_poly.pdbx_seq_one_letter_code
_entity_poly.pdbx_strand_id
1 'polypeptide(L)'
;MRPARARRTENAPCGAPRTESASFARPAHMTPADVIHLLDLLDGRGIRIWLDGGWAVDACLGRQTRRHADLDIVIEQRHLDEVDSMLREMGYGPAPRDDARGWNYALGDEAGHEIDFHAIVLNEAGDGIYGPPENGDVYPAEALSGIGSVDGRAVACITPEWLVRFHSGYELDENDRADVSALCAKFGIPLPPEYQ
;
A
#
# COMPACT_ATOMS: atom_id res chain seq x y z
N MET A 1 57.75 57.34 11.06
CA MET A 1 57.20 57.08 9.71
C MET A 1 55.67 57.07 9.81
N ARG A 2 54.93 57.55 8.80
CA ARG A 2 53.45 57.50 8.69
C ARG A 2 53.02 56.22 7.92
N PRO A 3 51.72 55.86 7.81
CA PRO A 3 50.62 55.83 8.80
C PRO A 3 49.70 54.57 8.65
N ALA A 4 48.64 54.43 9.47
CA ALA A 4 47.29 53.81 9.25
C ALA A 4 46.72 53.35 10.61
N ARG A 5 45.43 53.45 11.03
CA ARG A 5 44.08 53.25 10.42
C ARG A 5 43.80 51.79 10.02
N ALA A 6 42.72 51.11 10.42
CA ALA A 6 41.61 51.41 11.35
C ALA A 6 41.46 50.25 12.38
N ARG A 7 40.33 49.68 12.84
CA ARG A 7 38.87 49.81 12.60
C ARG A 7 38.14 49.29 13.86
N ARG A 8 36.84 49.59 14.02
CA ARG A 8 35.91 48.74 14.80
C ARG A 8 35.38 47.58 13.94
N THR A 9 35.20 46.40 14.53
CA THR A 9 33.98 45.58 14.41
C THR A 9 33.89 44.66 15.63
N GLU A 10 32.74 44.65 16.29
CA GLU A 10 32.36 43.56 17.20
C GLU A 10 31.95 42.35 16.35
N ASN A 11 32.59 41.19 16.55
CA ASN A 11 32.32 39.97 15.77
C ASN A 11 31.77 38.84 16.67
N ALA A 12 30.47 38.90 16.93
CA ALA A 12 29.60 37.73 16.80
C ALA A 12 28.80 37.94 15.50
N PRO A 13 28.50 36.92 14.67
CA PRO A 13 28.04 35.61 15.12
C PRO A 13 28.64 34.40 14.38
N CYS A 14 28.33 33.19 14.87
CA CYS A 14 27.79 32.11 14.04
C CYS A 14 27.15 31.03 14.93
N GLY A 15 25.92 31.29 15.39
CA GLY A 15 25.08 30.20 15.89
C GLY A 15 24.58 29.45 14.66
N ALA A 16 25.07 28.23 14.44
CA ALA A 16 24.54 27.37 13.38
C ALA A 16 23.01 27.21 13.58
N PRO A 17 22.20 27.17 12.51
CA PRO A 17 20.81 26.81 12.65
C PRO A 17 20.76 25.43 13.30
N ARG A 18 20.14 25.34 14.48
CA ARG A 18 19.71 24.05 14.98
C ARG A 18 18.69 23.56 13.96
N THR A 19 19.00 22.46 13.29
CA THR A 19 17.98 21.67 12.60
C THR A 19 16.92 21.35 13.63
N GLU A 20 15.77 21.98 13.51
CA GLU A 20 14.58 21.52 14.21
C GLU A 20 14.39 20.07 13.76
N SER A 21 14.34 19.16 14.74
CA SER A 21 14.03 17.77 14.47
C SER A 21 12.73 17.75 13.69
N ALA A 22 12.77 17.24 12.46
CA ALA A 22 11.55 17.03 11.69
C ALA A 22 10.55 16.33 12.61
N SER A 23 9.41 16.98 12.83
CA SER A 23 8.34 16.35 13.60
C SER A 23 7.94 15.13 12.80
N PHE A 24 8.37 13.94 13.23
CA PHE A 24 7.84 12.69 12.72
C PHE A 24 6.33 12.79 12.88
N ALA A 25 5.64 13.00 11.75
CA ALA A 25 4.20 12.95 11.72
C ALA A 25 3.82 11.59 12.31
N ARG A 26 2.75 11.55 13.10
CA ARG A 26 2.14 10.26 13.43
C ARG A 26 1.86 9.59 12.09
N PRO A 27 2.31 8.34 11.83
CA PRO A 27 2.12 7.72 10.53
C PRO A 27 0.66 7.88 10.14
N ALA A 28 0.43 8.41 8.94
CA ALA A 28 -0.93 8.52 8.46
C ALA A 28 -1.51 7.11 8.37
N HIS A 29 -2.83 7.06 8.45
CA HIS A 29 -3.56 5.84 8.22
C HIS A 29 -4.51 6.15 7.09
N MET A 30 -4.47 5.33 6.04
CA MET A 30 -5.58 5.26 5.10
C MET A 30 -6.89 5.18 5.91
N THR A 31 -7.86 6.01 5.57
CA THR A 31 -9.23 5.89 6.07
C THR A 31 -10.12 5.27 4.99
N PRO A 32 -11.32 4.77 5.33
CA PRO A 32 -12.25 4.28 4.32
C PRO A 32 -12.53 5.31 3.22
N ALA A 33 -12.51 6.61 3.54
CA ALA A 33 -12.74 7.68 2.58
C ALA A 33 -11.61 7.83 1.54
N ASP A 34 -10.36 7.59 1.93
CA ASP A 34 -9.20 7.72 1.03
C ASP A 34 -9.17 6.54 0.04
N VAL A 35 -9.44 5.33 0.52
CA VAL A 35 -9.61 4.12 -0.31
C VAL A 35 -10.78 4.29 -1.28
N ILE A 36 -11.94 4.78 -0.80
CA ILE A 36 -13.11 5.06 -1.63
C ILE A 36 -12.79 6.13 -2.69
N HIS A 37 -12.03 7.17 -2.34
CA HIS A 37 -11.64 8.23 -3.27
C HIS A 37 -10.72 7.72 -4.39
N LEU A 38 -9.71 6.90 -4.06
CA LEU A 38 -8.85 6.29 -5.07
C LEU A 38 -9.66 5.37 -6.00
N LEU A 39 -10.56 4.57 -5.45
CA LEU A 39 -11.44 3.70 -6.24
C LEU A 39 -12.34 4.51 -7.20
N ASP A 40 -12.90 5.66 -6.80
CA ASP A 40 -13.67 6.53 -7.70
C ASP A 40 -12.82 7.10 -8.86
N LEU A 41 -11.55 7.41 -8.60
CA LEU A 41 -10.63 7.92 -9.63
C LEU A 41 -10.24 6.84 -10.64
N LEU A 42 -10.13 5.58 -10.21
CA LEU A 42 -9.81 4.43 -11.05
C LEU A 42 -11.05 3.93 -11.82
N ASP A 43 -12.20 3.76 -11.15
CA ASP A 43 -13.49 3.43 -11.76
C ASP A 43 -13.88 4.47 -12.81
N GLY A 44 -13.64 5.77 -12.55
CA GLY A 44 -13.87 6.88 -13.48
C GLY A 44 -13.00 6.84 -14.74
N ARG A 45 -11.92 6.05 -14.76
CA ARG A 45 -11.06 5.76 -15.93
C ARG A 45 -11.33 4.39 -16.55
N GLY A 46 -12.19 3.57 -15.93
CA GLY A 46 -12.40 2.17 -16.31
C GLY A 46 -11.24 1.24 -15.91
N ILE A 47 -10.37 1.67 -15.00
CA ILE A 47 -9.24 0.89 -14.50
C ILE A 47 -9.72 0.04 -13.32
N ARG A 48 -9.86 -1.26 -13.53
CA ARG A 48 -10.15 -2.22 -12.45
C ARG A 48 -8.88 -2.50 -11.65
N ILE A 49 -9.03 -2.47 -10.33
CA ILE A 49 -8.10 -3.08 -9.38
C ILE A 49 -8.83 -4.12 -8.52
N TRP A 50 -8.07 -4.84 -7.71
CA TRP A 50 -8.56 -5.62 -6.58
C TRP A 50 -7.82 -5.15 -5.33
N LEU A 51 -8.51 -4.95 -4.22
CA LEU A 51 -7.83 -4.76 -2.93
C LEU A 51 -7.18 -6.08 -2.51
N ASP A 52 -5.97 -6.02 -1.95
CA ASP A 52 -5.30 -7.12 -1.27
C ASP A 52 -5.10 -6.77 0.23
N GLY A 53 -4.37 -7.59 0.97
CA GLY A 53 -3.85 -7.28 2.29
C GLY A 53 -4.90 -6.82 3.31
N GLY A 54 -4.53 -5.84 4.16
CA GLY A 54 -5.35 -5.44 5.31
C GLY A 54 -6.70 -4.85 4.93
N TRP A 55 -6.77 -4.11 3.83
CA TRP A 55 -8.03 -3.55 3.34
C TRP A 55 -8.93 -4.58 2.69
N ALA A 56 -8.38 -5.60 2.01
CA ALA A 56 -9.16 -6.73 1.52
C ALA A 56 -9.73 -7.57 2.66
N VAL A 57 -8.98 -7.77 3.75
CA VAL A 57 -9.49 -8.41 4.97
C VAL A 57 -10.71 -7.64 5.49
N ASP A 58 -10.58 -6.34 5.75
CA ASP A 58 -11.68 -5.53 6.29
C ASP A 58 -12.86 -5.38 5.32
N ALA A 59 -12.60 -5.35 4.00
CA ALA A 59 -13.64 -5.40 2.98
C ALA A 59 -14.39 -6.75 2.97
N CYS A 60 -13.68 -7.87 3.04
CA CYS A 60 -14.26 -9.21 3.19
C CYS A 60 -15.04 -9.34 4.50
N LEU A 61 -14.56 -8.75 5.60
CA LEU A 61 -15.26 -8.71 6.88
C LEU A 61 -16.46 -7.76 6.87
N GLY A 62 -16.47 -6.74 6.01
CA GLY A 62 -17.54 -5.75 5.85
C GLY A 62 -17.56 -4.70 6.97
N ARG A 63 -16.43 -4.48 7.63
CA ARG A 63 -16.21 -3.50 8.70
C ARG A 63 -14.71 -3.30 8.88
N GLN A 64 -14.30 -2.10 9.28
CA GLN A 64 -12.93 -1.88 9.73
C GLN A 64 -12.67 -2.63 11.06
N THR A 65 -11.56 -3.36 11.17
CA THR A 65 -11.09 -4.07 12.38
C THR A 65 -9.94 -3.35 13.05
N ARG A 66 -8.98 -2.85 12.26
CA ARG A 66 -7.74 -2.22 12.70
C ARG A 66 -7.48 -0.92 11.93
N ARG A 67 -6.30 -0.33 12.14
CA ARG A 67 -5.78 0.75 11.30
C ARG A 67 -4.82 0.14 10.29
N HIS A 68 -4.83 0.68 9.08
CA HIS A 68 -3.89 0.37 8.00
C HIS A 68 -3.00 1.60 7.81
N ALA A 69 -1.73 1.44 7.46
CA ALA A 69 -0.84 2.55 7.07
C ALA A 69 -0.92 2.83 5.56
N ASP A 70 -1.46 1.86 4.85
CA ASP A 70 -1.14 1.42 3.51
C ASP A 70 -2.43 0.99 2.78
N LEU A 71 -2.31 0.72 1.48
CA LEU A 71 -3.36 0.12 0.66
C LEU A 71 -2.74 -0.81 -0.40
N ASP A 72 -2.80 -2.10 -0.15
CA ASP A 72 -2.40 -3.14 -1.10
C ASP A 72 -3.41 -3.23 -2.26
N ILE A 73 -2.94 -3.11 -3.50
CA ILE A 73 -3.75 -3.23 -4.71
C ILE A 73 -3.13 -4.19 -5.74
N VAL A 74 -3.93 -5.11 -6.26
CA VAL A 74 -3.60 -5.88 -7.46
C VAL A 74 -4.13 -5.14 -8.68
N ILE A 75 -3.32 -5.01 -9.73
CA ILE A 75 -3.64 -4.24 -10.94
C ILE A 75 -3.02 -4.87 -12.20
N GLU A 76 -3.70 -4.79 -13.34
CA GLU A 76 -3.11 -5.24 -14.59
C GLU A 76 -2.01 -4.30 -15.10
N GLN A 77 -0.84 -4.86 -15.42
CA GLN A 77 0.39 -4.13 -15.77
C GLN A 77 0.20 -3.08 -16.89
N ARG A 78 -0.75 -3.31 -17.82
CA ARG A 78 -1.06 -2.38 -18.91
C ARG A 78 -1.62 -1.01 -18.44
N HIS A 79 -2.03 -0.89 -17.18
CA HIS A 79 -2.59 0.35 -16.62
C HIS A 79 -1.58 1.14 -15.77
N LEU A 80 -0.39 0.59 -15.47
CA LEU A 80 0.56 1.23 -14.55
C LEU A 80 0.93 2.65 -15.00
N ASP A 81 1.35 2.85 -16.27
CA ASP A 81 1.76 4.16 -16.79
C ASP A 81 0.70 5.27 -16.58
N GLU A 82 -0.60 4.92 -16.65
CA GLU A 82 -1.71 5.87 -16.42
C GLU A 82 -1.93 6.14 -14.92
N VAL A 83 -1.89 5.10 -14.09
CA VAL A 83 -2.10 5.22 -12.63
C VAL A 83 -0.91 5.91 -11.96
N ASP A 84 0.32 5.58 -12.33
CA ASP A 84 1.54 6.26 -11.90
C ASP A 84 1.48 7.75 -12.27
N SER A 85 1.08 8.09 -13.50
CA SER A 85 0.95 9.48 -13.93
C SER A 85 -0.11 10.23 -13.13
N MET A 86 -1.29 9.63 -12.94
CA MET A 86 -2.37 10.20 -12.11
C MET A 86 -1.92 10.44 -10.67
N LEU A 87 -1.28 9.47 -10.03
CA LEU A 87 -0.86 9.59 -8.65
C LEU A 87 0.27 10.61 -8.48
N ARG A 88 1.18 10.72 -9.46
CA ARG A 88 2.22 11.76 -9.50
C ARG A 88 1.61 13.17 -9.65
N GLU A 89 0.52 13.33 -10.41
CA GLU A 89 -0.25 14.58 -10.45
C GLU A 89 -0.97 14.89 -9.11
N MET A 90 -1.32 13.85 -8.35
CA MET A 90 -1.87 13.97 -6.98
C MET A 90 -0.80 14.18 -5.89
N GLY A 91 0.49 14.15 -6.24
CA GLY A 91 1.61 14.38 -5.31
C GLY A 91 2.28 13.13 -4.73
N TYR A 92 1.91 11.93 -5.18
CA TYR A 92 2.58 10.69 -4.79
C TYR A 92 3.94 10.53 -5.50
N GLY A 93 4.94 10.08 -4.75
CA GLY A 93 6.26 9.68 -5.26
C GLY A 93 6.60 8.24 -4.90
N PRO A 94 7.72 7.68 -5.40
CA PRO A 94 8.16 6.34 -5.03
C PRO A 94 8.48 6.27 -3.53
N ALA A 95 7.80 5.38 -2.81
CA ALA A 95 8.13 5.05 -1.43
C ALA A 95 9.31 4.03 -1.43
N PRO A 96 10.46 4.32 -0.82
CA PRO A 96 11.64 3.45 -0.93
C PRO A 96 11.49 2.15 -0.14
N ARG A 97 11.55 1.01 -0.83
CA ARG A 97 11.63 -0.34 -0.24
C ARG A 97 12.77 -1.16 -0.84
N ASP A 98 13.41 -2.01 -0.04
CA ASP A 98 14.55 -2.86 -0.45
C ASP A 98 14.13 -4.04 -1.36
N ASP A 99 12.87 -4.44 -1.29
CA ASP A 99 12.26 -5.52 -2.06
C ASP A 99 11.62 -5.07 -3.39
N ALA A 100 11.57 -3.77 -3.68
CA ALA A 100 10.89 -3.22 -4.84
C ALA A 100 11.35 -3.82 -6.19
N ARG A 101 10.39 -4.13 -7.07
CA ARG A 101 10.52 -4.70 -8.42
C ARG A 101 9.61 -3.95 -9.40
N GLY A 102 9.74 -4.23 -10.70
CA GLY A 102 8.84 -3.67 -11.74
C GLY A 102 7.38 -4.15 -11.69
N TRP A 103 7.04 -5.02 -10.72
CA TRP A 103 5.71 -5.58 -10.50
C TRP A 103 5.30 -5.64 -9.01
N ASN A 104 6.15 -5.13 -8.12
CA ASN A 104 5.89 -4.98 -6.69
C ASN A 104 6.59 -3.70 -6.23
N TYR A 105 5.86 -2.63 -5.99
CA TYR A 105 6.44 -1.34 -5.58
C TYR A 105 5.43 -0.48 -4.83
N ALA A 106 5.93 0.47 -4.05
CA ALA A 106 5.12 1.37 -3.24
C ALA A 106 5.17 2.81 -3.78
N LEU A 107 4.03 3.50 -3.75
CA LEU A 107 3.93 4.95 -3.98
C LEU A 107 3.34 5.60 -2.73
N GLY A 108 3.91 6.72 -2.26
CA GLY A 108 3.41 7.45 -1.08
C GLY A 108 3.43 8.97 -1.21
N ASP A 109 2.64 9.65 -0.38
CA ASP A 109 2.42 11.11 -0.42
C ASP A 109 3.06 11.87 0.76
N GLU A 110 3.00 13.21 0.76
CA GLU A 110 3.51 14.04 1.86
C GLU A 110 2.66 13.98 3.15
N ALA A 111 1.45 13.41 3.10
CA ALA A 111 0.67 13.13 4.32
C ALA A 111 1.17 11.87 5.03
N GLY A 112 1.77 10.94 4.28
CA GLY A 112 2.30 9.66 4.76
C GLY A 112 1.38 8.48 4.48
N HIS A 113 0.49 8.57 3.48
CA HIS A 113 -0.21 7.42 2.92
C HIS A 113 0.71 6.65 1.98
N GLU A 114 0.56 5.32 1.92
CA GLU A 114 1.29 4.45 0.99
C GLU A 114 0.30 3.55 0.22
N ILE A 115 0.60 3.25 -1.06
CA ILE A 115 -0.18 2.37 -1.93
C ILE A 115 0.80 1.34 -2.52
N ASP A 116 0.50 0.06 -2.31
CA ASP A 116 1.35 -1.06 -2.71
C ASP A 116 0.81 -1.72 -3.99
N PHE A 117 1.63 -1.71 -5.04
CA PHE A 117 1.27 -2.14 -6.39
C PHE A 117 1.71 -3.57 -6.65
N HIS A 118 0.76 -4.50 -6.68
CA HIS A 118 0.93 -5.88 -7.10
C HIS A 118 0.53 -6.00 -8.58
N ALA A 119 1.50 -5.78 -9.49
CA ALA A 119 1.20 -5.77 -10.92
C ALA A 119 1.17 -7.18 -11.51
N ILE A 120 0.07 -7.49 -12.21
CA ILE A 120 -0.16 -8.79 -12.84
C ILE A 120 -0.37 -8.66 -14.35
N VAL A 121 -0.14 -9.75 -15.09
CA VAL A 121 -0.60 -9.92 -16.48
C VAL A 121 -1.67 -11.01 -16.50
N LEU A 122 -2.91 -10.67 -16.87
CA LEU A 122 -3.95 -11.67 -17.01
C LEU A 122 -3.71 -12.58 -18.22
N ASN A 123 -3.86 -13.89 -18.01
CA ASN A 123 -3.88 -14.89 -19.07
C ASN A 123 -5.32 -15.12 -19.60
N GLU A 124 -5.48 -15.99 -20.61
CA GLU A 124 -6.81 -16.31 -21.19
C GLU A 124 -7.76 -17.05 -20.23
N ALA A 125 -7.26 -17.64 -19.14
CA ALA A 125 -8.06 -18.29 -18.10
C ALA A 125 -8.53 -17.32 -16.99
N GLY A 126 -7.93 -16.11 -16.93
CA GLY A 126 -8.20 -15.10 -15.91
C GLY A 126 -7.24 -15.12 -14.72
N ASP A 127 -6.15 -15.90 -14.78
CA ASP A 127 -5.10 -15.86 -13.74
C ASP A 127 -4.15 -14.68 -14.00
N GLY A 128 -3.80 -13.95 -12.94
CA GLY A 128 -2.78 -12.91 -12.95
C GLY A 128 -1.38 -13.48 -12.74
N ILE A 129 -0.58 -13.55 -13.80
CA ILE A 129 0.85 -13.88 -13.70
C ILE A 129 1.57 -12.74 -12.97
N TYR A 130 2.27 -13.03 -11.88
CA TYR A 130 2.87 -12.03 -11.01
C TYR A 130 4.38 -11.90 -11.29
N GLY A 131 4.75 -10.86 -12.02
CA GLY A 131 6.13 -10.65 -12.47
C GLY A 131 6.57 -11.61 -13.58
N PRO A 132 7.88 -11.94 -13.67
CA PRO A 132 8.42 -12.81 -14.71
C PRO A 132 7.85 -14.24 -14.63
N PRO A 133 7.34 -14.82 -15.73
CA PRO A 133 6.74 -16.16 -15.72
C PRO A 133 7.67 -17.28 -15.20
N GLU A 134 8.98 -17.09 -15.27
CA GLU A 134 9.99 -18.02 -14.71
C GLU A 134 10.00 -18.09 -13.18
N ASN A 135 9.39 -17.14 -12.47
CA ASN A 135 9.18 -17.25 -11.02
C ASN A 135 8.15 -18.35 -10.67
N GLY A 136 7.10 -18.47 -11.49
CA GLY A 136 5.93 -19.30 -11.21
C GLY A 136 4.89 -18.68 -10.27
N ASP A 137 5.06 -17.43 -9.84
CA ASP A 137 4.12 -16.72 -8.97
C ASP A 137 2.85 -16.30 -9.75
N VAL A 138 1.67 -16.60 -9.19
CA VAL A 138 0.37 -16.37 -9.84
C VAL A 138 -0.70 -16.03 -8.80
N TYR A 139 -1.57 -15.07 -9.13
CA TYR A 139 -2.89 -14.85 -8.53
C TYR A 139 -3.95 -15.59 -9.37
N PRO A 140 -4.46 -16.77 -8.97
CA PRO A 140 -5.39 -17.54 -9.81
C PRO A 140 -6.73 -16.82 -10.01
N ALA A 141 -7.47 -17.21 -11.05
CA ALA A 141 -8.75 -16.60 -11.38
C ALA A 141 -9.76 -16.58 -10.20
N GLU A 142 -9.74 -17.60 -9.33
CA GLU A 142 -10.58 -17.61 -8.12
C GLU A 142 -10.10 -16.65 -7.01
N ALA A 143 -8.82 -16.28 -6.95
CA ALA A 143 -8.31 -15.25 -6.05
C ALA A 143 -8.91 -13.88 -6.44
N LEU A 144 -8.90 -13.60 -7.74
CA LEU A 144 -9.39 -12.36 -8.37
C LEU A 144 -10.93 -12.31 -8.52
N SER A 145 -11.67 -13.15 -7.79
CA SER A 145 -13.14 -13.24 -7.85
C SER A 145 -13.86 -12.59 -6.65
N GLY A 146 -13.12 -12.09 -5.66
CA GLY A 146 -13.67 -11.59 -4.40
C GLY A 146 -14.41 -10.25 -4.54
N ILE A 147 -15.51 -10.12 -3.78
CA ILE A 147 -16.26 -8.88 -3.59
C ILE A 147 -16.42 -8.63 -2.09
N GLY A 148 -15.93 -7.49 -1.62
CA GLY A 148 -16.06 -7.01 -0.23
C GLY A 148 -16.82 -5.69 -0.15
N SER A 149 -16.82 -5.05 1.02
CA SER A 149 -17.33 -3.70 1.19
C SER A 149 -16.54 -2.82 2.16
N VAL A 150 -16.18 -1.62 1.69
CA VAL A 150 -15.55 -0.55 2.47
C VAL A 150 -16.59 0.57 2.65
N ASP A 151 -16.95 0.86 3.90
CA ASP A 151 -18.00 1.84 4.30
C ASP A 151 -19.30 1.80 3.44
N GLY A 152 -19.74 0.61 3.05
CA GLY A 152 -20.94 0.39 2.23
C GLY A 152 -20.72 0.50 0.71
N ARG A 153 -19.56 0.99 0.22
CA ARG A 153 -19.14 0.81 -1.18
C ARG A 153 -18.86 -0.68 -1.39
N ALA A 154 -19.36 -1.28 -2.47
CA ALA A 154 -18.92 -2.61 -2.89
C ALA A 154 -17.57 -2.49 -3.62
N VAL A 155 -16.62 -3.37 -3.32
CA VAL A 155 -15.25 -3.33 -3.87
C VAL A 155 -14.84 -4.71 -4.38
N ALA A 156 -14.03 -4.76 -5.44
CA ALA A 156 -13.34 -5.98 -5.83
C ALA A 156 -12.11 -6.19 -4.92
N CYS A 157 -11.88 -7.42 -4.49
CA CYS A 157 -10.77 -7.78 -3.60
C CYS A 157 -10.32 -9.22 -3.83
N ILE A 158 -9.21 -9.61 -3.19
CA ILE A 158 -8.82 -11.02 -3.09
C ILE A 158 -9.86 -11.79 -2.24
N THR A 159 -10.15 -13.04 -2.63
CA THR A 159 -11.08 -13.91 -1.88
C THR A 159 -10.52 -14.32 -0.50
N PRO A 160 -11.38 -14.52 0.53
CA PRO A 160 -10.97 -14.92 1.87
C PRO A 160 -10.03 -16.13 1.91
N GLU A 161 -10.27 -17.13 1.08
CA GLU A 161 -9.48 -18.36 0.97
C GLU A 161 -8.06 -18.09 0.44
N TRP A 162 -7.86 -17.01 -0.32
CA TRP A 162 -6.55 -16.61 -0.85
C TRP A 162 -5.84 -15.59 0.04
N LEU A 163 -6.56 -14.67 0.69
CA LEU A 163 -6.00 -13.84 1.77
C LEU A 163 -5.35 -14.72 2.85
N VAL A 164 -6.05 -15.76 3.32
CA VAL A 164 -5.50 -16.72 4.30
C VAL A 164 -4.28 -17.50 3.77
N ARG A 165 -4.15 -17.69 2.45
CA ARG A 165 -2.99 -18.36 1.83
C ARG A 165 -1.80 -17.43 1.65
N PHE A 166 -2.02 -16.17 1.28
CA PHE A 166 -0.95 -15.20 1.06
C PHE A 166 -0.28 -14.76 2.37
N HIS A 167 -0.97 -14.84 3.51
CA HIS A 167 -0.37 -14.76 4.85
C HIS A 167 0.38 -16.07 5.21
N SER A 168 1.22 -16.59 4.31
CA SER A 168 2.11 -17.72 4.58
C SER A 168 3.47 -17.54 3.89
N GLY A 169 4.56 -17.84 4.62
CA GLY A 169 5.94 -17.72 4.13
C GLY A 169 6.79 -16.58 4.73
N TYR A 170 6.21 -15.69 5.55
CA TYR A 170 6.92 -14.63 6.29
C TYR A 170 6.70 -14.71 7.81
N GLU A 171 7.43 -13.88 8.60
CA GLU A 171 7.25 -13.81 10.05
C GLU A 171 5.97 -13.02 10.40
N LEU A 172 4.94 -13.74 10.84
CA LEU A 172 3.61 -13.19 11.15
C LEU A 172 3.63 -12.33 12.43
N ASP A 173 2.99 -11.16 12.40
CA ASP A 173 2.86 -10.24 13.54
C ASP A 173 1.59 -10.51 14.39
N GLU A 174 1.06 -9.52 15.13
CA GLU A 174 -0.21 -9.65 15.86
C GLU A 174 -1.45 -9.33 14.99
N ASN A 175 -1.30 -8.49 13.96
CA ASN A 175 -2.35 -8.14 13.01
C ASN A 175 -2.63 -9.31 12.05
N ASP A 176 -1.60 -9.91 11.45
CA ASP A 176 -1.73 -11.08 10.55
C ASP A 176 -2.59 -12.19 11.18
N ARG A 177 -2.32 -12.47 12.47
CA ARG A 177 -3.03 -13.49 13.26
C ARG A 177 -4.46 -13.10 13.56
N ALA A 178 -4.73 -11.83 13.84
CA ALA A 178 -6.08 -11.33 14.06
C ALA A 178 -6.92 -11.36 12.77
N ASP A 179 -6.33 -10.94 11.65
CA ASP A 179 -6.94 -10.86 10.33
C ASP A 179 -7.29 -12.26 9.80
N VAL A 180 -6.33 -13.20 9.80
CA VAL A 180 -6.57 -14.61 9.42
C VAL A 180 -7.58 -15.27 10.35
N SER A 181 -7.49 -15.05 11.68
CA SER A 181 -8.49 -15.59 12.63
C SER A 181 -9.89 -15.06 12.34
N ALA A 182 -10.03 -13.79 11.98
CA ALA A 182 -11.31 -13.17 11.65
C ALA A 182 -11.89 -13.70 10.32
N LEU A 183 -11.06 -13.89 9.30
CA LEU A 183 -11.47 -14.51 8.04
C LEU A 183 -11.91 -15.97 8.27
N CYS A 184 -11.10 -16.79 8.95
CA CYS A 184 -11.45 -18.16 9.31
C CYS A 184 -12.77 -18.25 10.08
N ALA A 185 -12.97 -17.38 11.08
CA ALA A 185 -14.20 -17.33 11.86
C ALA A 185 -15.43 -16.87 11.07
N LYS A 186 -15.28 -15.94 10.11
CA LYS A 186 -16.41 -15.44 9.30
C LYS A 186 -16.81 -16.40 8.19
N PHE A 187 -15.84 -17.00 7.50
CA PHE A 187 -16.06 -17.79 6.28
C PHE A 187 -16.03 -19.30 6.50
N GLY A 188 -15.66 -19.77 7.69
CA GLY A 188 -15.58 -21.20 8.01
C GLY A 188 -14.33 -21.89 7.45
N ILE A 189 -13.32 -21.11 7.06
CA ILE A 189 -12.04 -21.62 6.56
C ILE A 189 -11.27 -22.25 7.74
N PRO A 190 -10.73 -23.48 7.62
CA PRO A 190 -9.89 -24.07 8.66
C PRO A 190 -8.68 -23.18 8.97
N LEU A 191 -8.44 -22.91 10.26
CA LEU A 191 -7.30 -22.11 10.71
C LEU A 191 -5.98 -22.85 10.39
N PRO A 192 -5.03 -22.26 9.64
CA PRO A 192 -3.82 -22.97 9.24
C PRO A 192 -2.95 -23.38 10.45
N PRO A 193 -2.15 -24.45 10.37
CA PRO A 193 -1.37 -24.96 11.51
C PRO A 193 -0.41 -23.94 12.15
N GLU A 194 0.01 -22.93 11.39
CA GLU A 194 0.92 -21.87 11.81
C GLU A 194 0.26 -20.84 12.76
N TYR A 195 -1.06 -20.95 12.93
CA TYR A 195 -1.92 -20.05 13.70
C TYR A 195 -2.61 -20.73 14.91
N GLN A 196 -2.27 -21.99 15.21
CA GLN A 196 -2.89 -22.83 16.27
C GLN A 196 -2.11 -22.82 17.59
#